data_AF-A0A0B7MDL0-F1
#
_entry.id   AF-A0A0B7MDL0-F1
#
_cell.length_a   1.000
_cell.length_b   1.000
_cell.length_c   1.000
_cell.angle_alpha   90.00
_cell.angle_beta   90.00
_cell.angle_gamma   90.00
#
_symmetry.space_group_name_H-M   'P 1'
#
loop_
_entity.id
_entity.type
_entity.pdbx_description
1 polymer ?
#
loop_
_entity_poly.entity_id
_entity_poly.type
_entity_poly.pdbx_seq_one_letter_code
_entity_poly.pdbx_strand_id
1 'polypeptide(L)'
;MYRGSQKHVLDWTGQPHFVDEFMKLLASDPQVKVPVQVSNEIKYMPQGYRYPQEARLETFGPKCYPMKQEWSDLKNWWLLHKKGATTPNWNIAMSCEIDHRPGLVLVEAKAHSNELETRGKPFNNTSANSVENHERIGKAIKEACIGWQCIDNQVNISRDSHYQLANRLAFTWMLAKLGFPVVLLYLGFTGDKGIEDLGTPFSDDSDWQNAFAQYVTGTIPIDLFGKRHEFNNVPVWLLSRSRPVIGVSPPPRPKKSL
;
A
#
# COMPACT_ATOMS: atom_id res chain seq x y z
N MET A 1 -18.53 3.01 12.60
CA MET A 1 -18.27 1.55 12.51
C MET A 1 -17.45 1.34 11.26
N TYR A 2 -16.30 0.68 11.39
CA TYR A 2 -15.41 0.37 10.26
C TYR A 2 -16.07 -0.68 9.36
N ARG A 3 -15.91 -0.54 8.03
CA ARG A 3 -16.38 -1.50 7.00
C ARG A 3 -15.35 -1.58 5.89
N GLY A 4 -15.51 -2.52 4.97
CA GLY A 4 -14.60 -2.72 3.83
C GLY A 4 -13.20 -3.15 4.29
N SER A 5 -12.20 -2.86 3.45
CA SER A 5 -10.79 -3.19 3.72
C SER A 5 -10.33 -2.71 5.10
N GLN A 6 -10.73 -1.49 5.51
CA GLN A 6 -10.35 -0.93 6.80
C GLN A 6 -10.82 -1.78 7.99
N LYS A 7 -12.04 -2.31 7.96
CA LYS A 7 -12.51 -3.23 9.02
C LYS A 7 -11.61 -4.46 9.10
N HIS A 8 -11.36 -5.10 7.96
CA HIS A 8 -10.65 -6.38 7.92
C HIS A 8 -9.17 -6.24 8.29
N VAL A 9 -8.55 -5.11 7.96
CA VAL A 9 -7.23 -4.73 8.47
C VAL A 9 -7.23 -4.66 9.99
N LEU A 10 -8.23 -4.00 10.60
CA LEU A 10 -8.30 -3.87 12.06
C LEU A 10 -8.64 -5.19 12.76
N ASP A 11 -9.51 -6.01 12.16
CA ASP A 11 -9.77 -7.36 12.67
C ASP A 11 -8.49 -8.19 12.72
N TRP A 12 -7.66 -8.07 11.67
CA TRP A 12 -6.48 -8.89 11.51
C TRP A 12 -5.30 -8.43 12.34
N THR A 13 -4.96 -7.14 12.25
CA THR A 13 -3.83 -6.55 12.99
C THR A 13 -4.04 -6.56 14.50
N GLY A 14 -5.28 -6.77 14.96
CA GLY A 14 -5.64 -6.97 16.36
C GLY A 14 -5.48 -8.41 16.86
N GLN A 15 -5.21 -9.40 15.99
CA GLN A 15 -5.03 -10.79 16.41
C GLN A 15 -3.64 -11.03 17.03
N PRO A 16 -3.53 -11.87 18.07
CA PRO A 16 -2.23 -12.24 18.66
C PRO A 16 -1.25 -12.86 17.66
N HIS A 17 -1.75 -13.58 16.66
CA HIS A 17 -0.96 -14.29 15.65
C HIS A 17 -0.82 -13.51 14.33
N PHE A 18 -1.13 -12.21 14.32
CA PHE A 18 -1.07 -11.38 13.12
C PHE A 18 0.26 -11.50 12.38
N VAL A 19 1.39 -11.33 13.09
CA VAL A 19 2.73 -11.33 12.47
C VAL A 19 3.01 -12.68 11.82
N ASP A 20 2.75 -13.79 12.51
CA ASP A 20 2.97 -15.14 11.97
C ASP A 20 2.11 -15.41 10.72
N GLU A 21 0.83 -15.02 10.75
CA GLU A 21 -0.05 -15.15 9.59
C GLU A 21 0.38 -14.25 8.43
N PHE A 22 0.83 -13.04 8.73
CA PHE A 22 1.29 -12.09 7.72
C PHE A 22 2.55 -12.60 7.03
N MET A 23 3.50 -13.18 7.78
CA MET A 23 4.70 -13.80 7.22
C MET A 23 4.37 -15.02 6.35
N LYS A 24 3.40 -15.85 6.76
CA LYS A 24 2.89 -16.95 5.94
C LYS A 24 2.24 -16.45 4.63
N LEU A 25 1.51 -15.33 4.69
CA LEU A 25 0.92 -14.72 3.49
C LEU A 25 2.00 -14.24 2.52
N LEU A 26 3.07 -13.60 3.03
CA LEU A 26 4.19 -13.17 2.18
C LEU A 26 4.91 -14.34 1.52
N ALA A 27 5.00 -15.49 2.21
CA ALA A 27 5.65 -16.71 1.74
C ALA A 27 4.69 -17.70 1.05
N SER A 28 3.44 -17.32 0.76
CA SER A 28 2.42 -18.25 0.27
C SER A 28 2.68 -18.79 -1.14
N ASP A 29 3.53 -18.10 -1.91
CA ASP A 29 3.94 -18.51 -3.24
C ASP A 29 5.34 -19.14 -3.16
N PRO A 30 5.46 -20.46 -3.37
CA PRO A 30 6.73 -21.15 -3.24
C PRO A 30 7.76 -20.74 -4.31
N GLN A 31 7.31 -20.13 -5.40
CA GLN A 31 8.20 -19.64 -6.47
C GLN A 31 8.80 -18.28 -6.13
N VAL A 32 8.19 -17.53 -5.21
CA VAL A 32 8.60 -16.17 -4.83
C VAL A 32 9.15 -16.16 -3.41
N LYS A 33 10.47 -16.29 -3.31
CA LYS A 33 11.16 -16.18 -2.02
C LYS A 33 11.44 -14.73 -1.69
N VAL A 34 10.65 -14.17 -0.76
CA VAL A 34 10.90 -12.86 -0.19
C VAL A 34 11.65 -13.06 1.14
N PRO A 35 12.93 -12.67 1.26
CA PRO A 35 13.76 -12.94 2.43
C PRO A 35 13.46 -11.94 3.56
N VAL A 36 12.19 -11.91 3.99
CA VAL A 36 11.73 -11.06 5.09
C VAL A 36 12.02 -11.76 6.41
N GLN A 37 12.69 -11.05 7.30
CA GLN A 37 12.92 -11.47 8.69
C GLN A 37 12.32 -10.43 9.63
N VAL A 38 11.80 -10.89 10.75
CA VAL A 38 11.18 -10.05 11.77
C VAL A 38 11.89 -10.26 13.10
N SER A 39 12.13 -9.18 13.84
CA SER A 39 12.69 -9.23 15.18
C SER A 39 11.58 -9.13 16.23
N ASN A 40 11.93 -9.36 17.50
CA ASN A 40 11.00 -9.16 18.62
C ASN A 40 10.59 -7.69 18.83
N GLU A 41 11.31 -6.73 18.23
CA GLU A 41 11.04 -5.30 18.33
C GLU A 41 10.24 -4.76 17.12
N ILE A 42 9.61 -5.67 16.37
CA ILE A 42 8.84 -5.31 15.18
C ILE A 42 7.78 -4.25 15.48
N LYS A 43 7.74 -3.24 14.62
CA LYS A 43 6.72 -2.21 14.64
C LYS A 43 5.82 -2.42 13.44
N TYR A 44 4.52 -2.40 13.70
CA TYR A 44 3.52 -2.39 12.64
C TYR A 44 2.37 -1.49 13.04
N MET A 45 1.63 -1.02 12.04
CA MET A 45 0.40 -0.26 12.23
C MET A 45 -0.57 -0.50 11.09
N PRO A 46 -1.89 -0.47 11.35
CA PRO A 46 -2.53 -0.28 12.67
C PRO A 46 -2.36 -1.49 13.61
N GLN A 47 -2.78 -1.37 14.87
CA GLN A 47 -2.79 -2.46 15.87
C GLN A 47 -4.21 -2.69 16.37
N GLY A 48 -5.05 -3.21 15.47
CA GLY A 48 -6.46 -3.44 15.69
C GLY A 48 -7.25 -2.19 16.08
N TYR A 49 -8.45 -2.41 16.61
CA TYR A 49 -9.37 -1.31 16.97
C TYR A 49 -8.85 -0.40 18.09
N ARG A 50 -7.87 -0.85 18.88
CA ARG A 50 -7.27 -0.04 19.95
C ARG A 50 -6.39 1.08 19.41
N TYR A 51 -5.67 0.82 18.31
CA TYR A 51 -4.82 1.80 17.63
C TYR A 51 -5.07 1.76 16.12
N PRO A 52 -6.22 2.30 15.66
CA PRO A 52 -6.71 2.09 14.30
C PRO A 52 -6.09 3.03 13.25
N GLN A 53 -5.13 3.86 13.66
CA GLN A 53 -4.54 4.85 12.76
C GLN A 53 -3.68 4.16 11.70
N GLU A 54 -4.00 4.44 10.43
CA GLU A 54 -3.22 4.00 9.29
C GLU A 54 -1.81 4.59 9.29
N ALA A 55 -0.89 3.89 8.63
CA ALA A 55 0.51 4.30 8.63
C ALA A 55 0.75 5.49 7.71
N ARG A 56 1.50 6.47 8.20
CA ARG A 56 2.11 7.52 7.39
C ARG A 56 3.61 7.50 7.58
N LEU A 57 4.37 7.39 6.49
CA LEU A 57 5.81 7.12 6.57
C LEU A 57 6.59 8.24 7.25
N GLU A 58 6.14 9.50 7.18
CA GLU A 58 6.76 10.62 7.89
C GLU A 58 6.66 10.51 9.43
N THR A 59 5.77 9.63 9.92
CA THR A 59 5.60 9.35 11.36
C THR A 59 5.95 7.93 11.75
N PHE A 60 5.72 6.95 10.87
CA PHE A 60 6.01 5.55 11.12
C PHE A 60 7.47 5.24 10.91
N GLY A 61 8.06 5.73 9.81
CA GLY A 61 9.46 5.51 9.48
C GLY A 61 10.42 5.89 10.60
N PRO A 62 10.36 7.12 11.15
CA PRO A 62 11.21 7.52 12.28
C PRO A 62 11.00 6.70 13.55
N LYS A 63 9.81 6.08 13.75
CA LYS A 63 9.61 5.15 14.87
C LYS A 63 10.34 3.84 14.61
N CYS A 64 10.34 3.33 13.38
CA CYS A 64 11.03 2.09 13.01
C CYS A 64 12.55 2.28 13.02
N TYR A 65 13.04 3.32 12.35
CA TYR A 65 14.45 3.59 12.13
C TYR A 65 14.77 5.06 12.46
N PRO A 66 14.94 5.40 13.76
CA PRO A 66 15.05 6.80 14.21
C PRO A 66 16.34 7.51 13.77
N MET A 67 17.41 6.75 13.53
CA MET A 67 18.71 7.30 13.12
C MET A 67 18.79 7.63 11.62
N LYS A 68 17.74 7.31 10.86
CA LYS A 68 17.67 7.52 9.41
C LYS A 68 17.17 8.92 9.09
N GLN A 69 18.01 9.76 8.48
CA GLN A 69 17.66 11.12 8.07
C GLN A 69 16.79 11.14 6.81
N GLU A 70 16.81 10.05 6.05
CA GLU A 70 16.13 9.82 4.78
C GLU A 70 14.60 10.03 4.86
N TRP A 71 14.00 9.95 6.05
CA TRP A 71 12.57 10.27 6.24
C TRP A 71 12.21 11.72 5.93
N SER A 72 13.13 12.65 6.24
CA SER A 72 12.96 14.06 5.87
C SER A 72 13.00 14.20 4.35
N ASP A 73 13.94 13.52 3.70
CA ASP A 73 14.12 13.55 2.25
C ASP A 73 12.89 12.98 1.53
N LEU A 74 12.34 11.86 2.01
CA LEU A 74 11.10 11.30 1.49
C LEU A 74 9.93 12.31 1.57
N LYS A 75 9.81 13.01 2.70
CA LYS A 75 8.75 14.03 2.88
C LYS A 75 8.98 15.26 1.99
N ASN A 76 10.21 15.72 1.85
CA ASN A 76 10.61 16.87 1.01
C ASN A 76 10.47 16.56 -0.48
N TRP A 77 10.71 15.31 -0.85
CA TRP A 77 10.48 14.81 -2.19
C TRP A 77 9.00 14.86 -2.54
N TRP A 78 8.12 14.42 -1.64
CA TRP A 78 6.69 14.36 -1.90
C TRP A 78 5.95 15.70 -1.79
N LEU A 79 6.32 16.54 -0.82
CA LEU A 79 5.59 17.76 -0.47
C LEU A 79 6.50 18.98 -0.52
N LEU A 80 6.03 20.03 -1.20
CA LEU A 80 6.65 21.34 -1.14
C LEU A 80 6.21 22.07 0.13
N HIS A 81 4.89 22.10 0.38
CA HIS A 81 4.26 22.71 1.55
C HIS A 81 3.78 21.65 2.53
N LYS A 82 4.43 21.55 3.68
CA LYS A 82 4.22 20.45 4.65
C LYS A 82 3.11 20.73 5.65
N LYS A 83 2.78 21.99 5.90
CA LYS A 83 1.76 22.37 6.90
C LYS A 83 0.38 21.95 6.39
N GLY A 84 -0.28 21.06 7.12
CA GLY A 84 -1.60 20.53 6.76
C GLY A 84 -1.61 19.51 5.61
N ALA A 85 -0.44 19.14 5.07
CA ALA A 85 -0.29 18.12 4.03
C ALA A 85 0.38 16.86 4.60
N THR A 86 0.05 15.71 4.03
CA THR A 86 0.52 14.41 4.49
C THR A 86 1.13 13.61 3.34
N THR A 87 2.00 12.65 3.67
CA THR A 87 2.31 11.59 2.70
C THR A 87 1.12 10.62 2.61
N PRO A 88 1.12 9.68 1.64
CA PRO A 88 0.06 8.70 1.54
C PRO A 88 -0.07 7.84 2.81
N ASN A 89 -1.30 7.49 3.15
CA ASN A 89 -1.57 6.48 4.16
C ASN A 89 -1.35 5.08 3.58
N TRP A 90 -0.98 4.14 4.44
CA TRP A 90 -0.88 2.73 4.14
C TRP A 90 -1.82 1.95 5.06
N ASN A 91 -2.56 1.00 4.48
CA ASN A 91 -3.51 0.22 5.25
C ASN A 91 -2.77 -0.64 6.28
N ILE A 92 -1.61 -1.19 5.94
CA ILE A 92 -0.66 -1.76 6.89
C ILE A 92 0.75 -1.30 6.52
N ALA A 93 1.56 -0.96 7.52
CA ALA A 93 3.00 -0.85 7.36
C ALA A 93 3.70 -1.61 8.48
N MET A 94 4.78 -2.31 8.15
CA MET A 94 5.53 -3.14 9.08
C MET A 94 7.03 -2.98 8.86
N SER A 95 7.80 -2.77 9.93
CA SER A 95 9.26 -2.82 9.90
C SER A 95 9.75 -4.25 9.80
N CYS A 96 10.82 -4.49 9.07
CA CYS A 96 11.42 -5.82 8.95
C CYS A 96 12.90 -5.71 8.60
N GLU A 97 13.54 -6.85 8.43
CA GLU A 97 14.80 -6.96 7.70
C GLU A 97 14.55 -7.67 6.38
N ILE A 98 15.16 -7.18 5.31
CA ILE A 98 15.12 -7.79 3.99
C ILE A 98 16.54 -7.80 3.45
N ASP A 99 17.06 -8.97 3.08
CA ASP A 99 18.48 -9.17 2.74
C ASP A 99 19.43 -8.60 3.81
N HIS A 100 19.11 -8.84 5.09
CA HIS A 100 19.87 -8.36 6.26
C HIS A 100 19.98 -6.82 6.36
N ARG A 101 19.07 -6.08 5.70
CA ARG A 101 19.01 -4.62 5.77
C ARG A 101 17.68 -4.17 6.36
N PRO A 102 17.64 -3.06 7.13
CA PRO A 102 16.40 -2.46 7.60
C PRO A 102 15.45 -2.14 6.43
N GLY A 103 14.26 -2.76 6.43
CA GLY A 103 13.31 -2.68 5.32
C GLY A 103 11.86 -2.53 5.77
N LEU A 104 10.96 -2.38 4.80
CA LEU A 104 9.54 -2.18 5.07
C LEU A 104 8.69 -3.16 4.26
N VAL A 105 7.62 -3.67 4.88
CA VAL A 105 6.47 -4.22 4.16
C VAL A 105 5.36 -3.18 4.21
N LEU A 106 4.87 -2.77 3.03
CA LEU A 106 3.83 -1.77 2.86
C LEU A 106 2.64 -2.39 2.14
N VAL A 107 1.44 -2.19 2.68
CA VAL A 107 0.22 -2.86 2.21
C VAL A 107 -0.83 -1.85 1.77
N GLU A 108 -1.36 -2.07 0.58
CA GLU A 108 -2.62 -1.50 0.09
C GLU A 108 -3.67 -2.61 0.07
N ALA A 109 -4.68 -2.50 0.93
CA ALA A 109 -5.74 -3.49 1.09
C ALA A 109 -7.03 -3.06 0.37
N LYS A 110 -7.76 -4.06 -0.13
CA LYS A 110 -9.04 -3.92 -0.83
C LYS A 110 -9.97 -5.06 -0.41
N ALA A 111 -11.27 -4.85 -0.41
CA ALA A 111 -12.30 -5.83 -0.06
C ALA A 111 -13.43 -5.89 -1.10
N HIS A 112 -13.57 -4.86 -1.92
CA HIS A 112 -14.53 -4.84 -3.03
C HIS A 112 -14.02 -4.05 -4.24
N SER A 113 -14.63 -4.29 -5.39
CA SER A 113 -14.21 -3.73 -6.69
C SER A 113 -14.15 -2.20 -6.72
N ASN A 114 -15.10 -1.51 -6.07
CA ASN A 114 -15.12 -0.03 -6.06
C ASN A 114 -13.93 0.61 -5.33
N GLU A 115 -13.16 -0.12 -4.51
CA GLU A 115 -11.92 0.42 -3.93
C GLU A 115 -10.74 0.43 -4.93
N LEU A 116 -10.86 -0.25 -6.07
CA LEU A 116 -9.89 -0.25 -7.17
C LEU A 116 -10.12 0.95 -8.10
N GLU A 117 -9.99 2.15 -7.54
CA GLU A 117 -10.26 3.40 -8.27
C GLU A 117 -9.15 3.74 -9.28
N THR A 118 -9.55 3.98 -10.52
CA THR A 118 -8.65 4.37 -11.63
C THR A 118 -8.51 5.89 -11.79
N ARG A 119 -9.18 6.68 -10.95
CA ARG A 119 -9.12 8.14 -11.02
C ARG A 119 -7.75 8.70 -10.65
N GLY A 120 -7.44 9.87 -11.21
CA GLY A 120 -6.30 10.68 -10.80
C GLY A 120 -6.47 11.33 -9.43
N LYS A 121 -5.40 11.97 -8.96
CA LYS A 121 -5.42 12.78 -7.74
C LYS A 121 -6.44 13.92 -7.93
N PRO A 122 -7.40 14.10 -7.02
CA PRO A 122 -8.28 15.27 -7.07
C PRO A 122 -7.47 16.56 -7.07
N PHE A 123 -7.79 17.46 -8.00
CA PHE A 123 -7.23 18.81 -8.01
C PHE A 123 -7.98 19.66 -7.00
N ASN A 124 -7.22 20.31 -6.11
CA ASN A 124 -7.76 21.23 -5.12
C ASN A 124 -7.04 22.57 -5.28
N ASN A 125 -7.77 23.60 -5.67
CA ASN A 125 -7.28 24.96 -5.91
C ASN A 125 -7.64 25.95 -4.80
N THR A 126 -8.03 25.47 -3.62
CA THR A 126 -8.38 26.32 -2.46
C THR A 126 -7.23 27.20 -1.96
N SER A 127 -5.98 26.88 -2.31
CA SER A 127 -4.81 27.72 -2.03
C SER A 127 -3.70 27.47 -3.03
N ALA A 128 -2.81 28.45 -3.22
CA ALA A 128 -1.58 28.30 -4.00
C ALA A 128 -0.74 27.11 -3.51
N ASN A 129 -0.62 26.93 -2.18
CA ASN A 129 0.09 25.81 -1.58
C ASN A 129 -0.47 24.44 -2.00
N SER A 130 -1.80 24.33 -2.15
CA SER A 130 -2.46 23.10 -2.60
C SER A 130 -2.15 22.80 -4.07
N VAL A 131 -2.16 23.83 -4.92
CA VAL A 131 -1.81 23.72 -6.34
C VAL A 131 -0.34 23.31 -6.50
N GLU A 132 0.57 23.99 -5.81
CA GLU A 132 2.01 23.69 -5.89
C GLU A 132 2.34 22.29 -5.35
N ASN A 133 1.67 21.84 -4.28
CA ASN A 133 1.80 20.45 -3.81
C ASN A 133 1.25 19.45 -4.84
N HIS A 134 0.13 19.77 -5.49
CA HIS A 134 -0.44 18.92 -6.53
C HIS A 134 0.52 18.75 -7.72
N GLU A 135 1.22 19.82 -8.11
CA GLU A 135 2.30 19.78 -9.11
C GLU A 135 3.53 19.00 -8.62
N ARG A 136 3.96 19.23 -7.37
CA ARG A 136 5.10 18.52 -6.77
C ARG A 136 4.88 17.01 -6.77
N ILE A 137 3.69 16.56 -6.41
CA ILE A 137 3.30 15.14 -6.44
C ILE A 137 3.34 14.59 -7.87
N GLY A 138 2.89 15.37 -8.86
CA GLY A 138 2.98 15.00 -10.28
C GLY A 138 4.43 14.79 -10.72
N LYS A 139 5.33 15.70 -10.34
CA LYS A 139 6.78 15.59 -10.61
C LYS A 139 7.39 14.36 -9.92
N ALA A 140 7.04 14.11 -8.67
CA ALA A 140 7.50 12.95 -7.90
C ALA A 140 7.08 11.63 -8.55
N ILE A 141 5.80 11.49 -8.95
CA ILE A 141 5.32 10.28 -9.64
C ILE A 141 6.00 10.12 -11.01
N LYS A 142 6.21 11.22 -11.75
CA LYS A 142 6.92 11.16 -13.04
C LYS A 142 8.37 10.71 -12.88
N GLU A 143 9.07 11.21 -11.87
CA GLU A 143 10.44 10.77 -11.54
C GLU A 143 10.47 9.26 -11.25
N ALA A 144 9.53 8.77 -10.44
CA ALA A 144 9.43 7.34 -10.16
C ALA A 144 9.03 6.51 -11.37
N CYS A 145 8.19 7.04 -12.26
CA CYS A 145 7.81 6.39 -13.51
C CYS A 145 9.05 6.10 -14.37
N ILE A 146 9.92 7.10 -14.53
CA ILE A 146 11.21 6.94 -15.24
C ILE A 146 12.06 5.86 -14.57
N GLY A 147 12.11 5.85 -13.23
CA GLY A 147 12.83 4.83 -12.48
C GLY A 147 12.32 3.41 -12.76
N TRP A 148 11.00 3.21 -12.73
CA TRP A 148 10.39 1.93 -13.07
C TRP A 148 10.55 1.56 -14.54
N GLN A 149 10.59 2.53 -15.46
CA GLN A 149 10.84 2.31 -16.87
C GLN A 149 12.24 1.76 -17.17
N CYS A 150 13.20 1.92 -16.25
CA CYS A 150 14.49 1.23 -16.34
C CYS A 150 14.39 -0.28 -16.06
N ILE A 151 13.33 -0.73 -15.38
CA ILE A 151 13.03 -2.16 -15.17
C ILE A 151 12.18 -2.69 -16.32
N ASP A 152 11.11 -1.98 -16.68
CA ASP A 152 10.24 -2.31 -17.80
C ASP A 152 9.68 -1.04 -18.43
N ASN A 153 9.99 -0.82 -19.71
CA ASN A 153 9.63 0.40 -20.43
C ASN A 153 8.12 0.59 -20.64
N GLN A 154 7.29 -0.43 -20.37
CA GLN A 154 5.83 -0.35 -20.42
C GLN A 154 5.21 0.28 -19.18
N VAL A 155 5.98 0.50 -18.11
CA VAL A 155 5.47 1.18 -16.92
C VAL A 155 5.07 2.62 -17.26
N ASN A 156 3.84 3.00 -16.90
CA ASN A 156 3.25 4.29 -17.23
C ASN A 156 2.38 4.82 -16.07
N ILE A 157 2.98 5.00 -14.89
CA ILE A 157 2.30 5.59 -13.74
C ILE A 157 2.17 7.11 -13.88
N SER A 158 1.05 7.67 -13.42
CA SER A 158 0.78 9.10 -13.45
C SER A 158 0.00 9.55 -12.22
N ARG A 159 0.09 10.84 -11.87
CA ARG A 159 -0.81 11.44 -10.88
C ARG A 159 -2.26 11.44 -11.37
N ASP A 160 -2.47 11.52 -12.67
CA ASP A 160 -3.77 11.82 -13.28
C ASP A 160 -4.60 10.55 -13.57
N SER A 161 -4.05 9.36 -13.30
CA SER A 161 -4.70 8.07 -13.48
C SER A 161 -4.21 7.08 -12.43
N HIS A 162 -5.09 6.24 -11.90
CA HIS A 162 -4.81 5.22 -10.87
C HIS A 162 -3.98 5.78 -9.70
N TYR A 163 -4.36 6.93 -9.15
CA TYR A 163 -3.50 7.69 -8.23
C TYR A 163 -3.04 6.89 -7.02
N GLN A 164 -3.89 6.00 -6.49
CA GLN A 164 -3.48 5.08 -5.43
C GLN A 164 -2.32 4.21 -5.92
N LEU A 165 -2.52 3.40 -6.96
CA LEU A 165 -1.44 2.59 -7.58
C LEU A 165 -0.16 3.38 -7.87
N ALA A 166 -0.29 4.51 -8.57
CA ALA A 166 0.83 5.33 -8.94
C ALA A 166 1.63 5.84 -7.73
N ASN A 167 0.95 6.27 -6.66
CA ASN A 167 1.65 6.75 -5.48
C ASN A 167 2.33 5.61 -4.67
N ARG A 168 1.75 4.40 -4.61
CA ARG A 168 2.39 3.27 -3.91
C ARG A 168 3.65 2.82 -4.63
N LEU A 169 3.60 2.72 -5.96
CA LEU A 169 4.77 2.44 -6.79
C LEU A 169 5.83 3.55 -6.69
N ALA A 170 5.41 4.81 -6.64
CA ALA A 170 6.34 5.93 -6.50
C ALA A 170 7.07 5.91 -5.16
N PHE A 171 6.37 5.66 -4.05
CA PHE A 171 6.99 5.55 -2.73
C PHE A 171 7.91 4.33 -2.62
N THR A 172 7.53 3.21 -3.21
CA THR A 172 8.36 2.01 -3.23
C THR A 172 9.70 2.28 -3.93
N TRP A 173 9.66 2.93 -5.10
CA TRP A 173 10.86 3.35 -5.80
C TRP A 173 11.71 4.35 -4.99
N MET A 174 11.09 5.37 -4.40
CA MET A 174 11.83 6.37 -3.64
C MET A 174 12.48 5.78 -2.38
N LEU A 175 11.79 4.91 -1.66
CA LEU A 175 12.35 4.21 -0.50
C LEU A 175 13.57 3.37 -0.91
N ALA A 176 13.51 2.65 -2.03
CA ALA A 176 14.64 1.90 -2.56
C ALA A 176 15.81 2.81 -2.93
N LYS A 177 15.54 3.95 -3.58
CA LYS A 177 16.55 4.98 -3.88
C LYS A 177 17.21 5.54 -2.61
N LEU A 178 16.46 5.62 -1.51
CA LEU A 178 16.94 6.03 -0.18
C LEU A 178 17.59 4.89 0.62
N GLY A 179 17.77 3.70 0.03
CA GLY A 179 18.49 2.60 0.68
C GLY A 179 17.61 1.63 1.49
N PHE A 180 16.29 1.79 1.48
CA PHE A 180 15.37 0.87 2.16
C PHE A 180 14.88 -0.21 1.20
N PRO A 181 15.16 -1.49 1.44
CA PRO A 181 14.42 -2.56 0.79
C PRO A 181 12.93 -2.48 1.11
N VAL A 182 12.09 -2.79 0.13
CA VAL A 182 10.63 -2.70 0.29
C VAL A 182 9.91 -3.90 -0.32
N VAL A 183 8.92 -4.41 0.40
CA VAL A 183 7.87 -5.25 -0.16
C VAL A 183 6.60 -4.40 -0.25
N LEU A 184 6.11 -4.16 -1.47
CA LEU A 184 4.79 -3.60 -1.71
C LEU A 184 3.79 -4.74 -1.94
N LEU A 185 2.82 -4.88 -1.04
CA LEU A 185 1.77 -5.89 -1.12
C LEU A 185 0.42 -5.23 -1.42
N TYR A 186 -0.21 -5.65 -2.50
CA TYR A 186 -1.64 -5.47 -2.69
C TYR A 186 -2.38 -6.66 -2.11
N LEU A 187 -3.33 -6.38 -1.22
CA LEU A 187 -4.05 -7.39 -0.45
C LEU A 187 -5.56 -7.35 -0.74
N GLY A 188 -6.09 -8.42 -1.31
CA GLY A 188 -7.53 -8.67 -1.41
C GLY A 188 -8.08 -9.39 -0.17
N PHE A 189 -9.00 -8.76 0.55
CA PHE A 189 -9.85 -9.43 1.53
C PHE A 189 -11.04 -10.06 0.82
N THR A 190 -11.24 -11.36 1.03
CA THR A 190 -12.25 -12.15 0.31
C THR A 190 -13.33 -12.70 1.24
N GLY A 191 -14.54 -12.89 0.70
CA GLY A 191 -15.65 -13.55 1.37
C GLY A 191 -16.57 -12.66 2.22
N ASP A 192 -16.42 -11.33 2.23
CA ASP A 192 -17.33 -10.44 2.97
C ASP A 192 -18.56 -10.04 2.15
N LYS A 193 -19.63 -10.85 2.21
CA LYS A 193 -20.92 -10.50 1.60
C LYS A 193 -21.65 -9.36 2.33
N GLY A 194 -21.20 -8.98 3.53
CA GLY A 194 -21.79 -7.91 4.32
C GLY A 194 -21.51 -6.50 3.81
N ILE A 195 -20.76 -6.35 2.71
CA ILE A 195 -20.36 -5.07 2.10
C ILE A 195 -20.83 -4.91 0.64
N GLU A 196 -21.81 -5.71 0.20
CA GLU A 196 -22.39 -5.60 -1.16
C GLU A 196 -22.92 -4.21 -1.50
N ASP A 197 -23.33 -3.42 -0.52
CA ASP A 197 -23.77 -2.02 -0.70
C ASP A 197 -22.61 -1.05 -0.99
N LEU A 198 -21.36 -1.45 -0.78
CA LEU A 198 -20.16 -0.65 -1.08
C LEU A 198 -19.59 -0.94 -2.47
N GLY A 199 -19.93 -2.10 -3.05
CA GLY A 199 -19.46 -2.60 -4.33
C GLY A 199 -19.45 -4.13 -4.35
N THR A 200 -19.11 -4.73 -5.49
CA THR A 200 -19.00 -6.20 -5.60
C THR A 200 -17.85 -6.69 -4.71
N PRO A 201 -18.13 -7.45 -3.63
CA PRO A 201 -17.09 -7.96 -2.75
C PRO A 201 -16.27 -9.04 -3.46
N PHE A 202 -14.98 -9.13 -3.15
CA PHE A 202 -14.16 -10.22 -3.70
C PHE A 202 -14.58 -11.55 -3.07
N SER A 203 -14.88 -12.53 -3.91
CA SER A 203 -15.37 -13.83 -3.48
C SER A 203 -14.26 -14.77 -3.01
N ASP A 204 -13.17 -14.86 -3.77
CA ASP A 204 -12.01 -15.71 -3.50
C ASP A 204 -10.71 -15.14 -4.10
N ASP A 205 -9.61 -15.91 -4.03
CA ASP A 205 -8.32 -15.49 -4.59
C ASP A 205 -8.36 -15.28 -6.09
N SER A 206 -9.05 -16.14 -6.85
CA SER A 206 -9.14 -16.03 -8.30
C SER A 206 -9.83 -14.73 -8.70
N ASP A 207 -10.94 -14.41 -8.03
CA ASP A 207 -11.67 -13.15 -8.22
C ASP A 207 -10.78 -11.93 -7.91
N TRP A 208 -10.04 -11.97 -6.80
CA TRP A 208 -9.07 -10.91 -6.47
C TRP A 208 -7.97 -10.77 -7.52
N GLN A 209 -7.32 -11.87 -7.95
CA GLN A 209 -6.23 -11.80 -8.92
C GLN A 209 -6.71 -11.26 -10.27
N ASN A 210 -7.91 -11.68 -10.72
CA ASN A 210 -8.52 -11.18 -11.95
C ASN A 210 -8.83 -9.68 -11.85
N ALA A 211 -9.46 -9.24 -10.76
CA ALA A 211 -9.76 -7.82 -10.55
C ALA A 211 -8.48 -6.98 -10.45
N PHE A 212 -7.44 -7.48 -9.77
CA PHE A 212 -6.17 -6.79 -9.65
C PHE A 212 -5.42 -6.69 -10.98
N ALA A 213 -5.39 -7.77 -11.77
CA ALA A 213 -4.78 -7.76 -13.11
C ALA A 213 -5.46 -6.74 -14.03
N GLN A 214 -6.79 -6.67 -14.00
CA GLN A 214 -7.55 -5.64 -14.73
C GLN A 214 -7.23 -4.23 -14.24
N TYR A 215 -7.15 -4.04 -12.91
CA TYR A 215 -6.85 -2.75 -12.29
C TYR A 215 -5.48 -2.18 -12.69
N VAL A 216 -4.45 -3.03 -12.83
CA VAL A 216 -3.10 -2.56 -13.17
C VAL A 216 -2.87 -2.40 -14.67
N THR A 217 -3.78 -2.92 -15.50
CA THR A 217 -3.67 -2.92 -16.96
C THR A 217 -3.48 -1.50 -17.51
N GLY A 218 -2.49 -1.35 -18.40
CA GLY A 218 -2.14 -0.05 -19.00
C GLY A 218 -1.36 0.90 -18.09
N THR A 219 -1.11 0.53 -16.82
CA THR A 219 -0.32 1.32 -15.87
C THR A 219 1.02 0.67 -15.54
N ILE A 220 1.02 -0.64 -15.26
CA ILE A 220 2.21 -1.43 -14.96
C ILE A 220 1.99 -2.88 -15.42
N PRO A 221 2.97 -3.54 -16.07
CA PRO A 221 2.83 -4.94 -16.45
C PRO A 221 2.59 -5.83 -15.21
N ILE A 222 1.57 -6.69 -15.27
CA ILE A 222 1.24 -7.61 -14.17
C ILE A 222 2.41 -8.55 -13.85
N ASP A 223 3.24 -8.86 -14.85
CA ASP A 223 4.43 -9.71 -14.72
C ASP A 223 5.52 -9.11 -13.82
N LEU A 224 5.43 -7.84 -13.42
CA LEU A 224 6.31 -7.28 -12.40
C LEU A 224 5.89 -7.70 -10.98
N PHE A 225 4.64 -8.13 -10.78
CA PHE A 225 4.20 -8.72 -9.52
C PHE A 225 4.69 -10.17 -9.39
N GLY A 226 5.02 -10.59 -8.18
CA GLY A 226 5.64 -11.87 -7.91
C GLY A 226 7.14 -11.93 -8.26
N LYS A 227 7.80 -10.80 -8.49
CA LYS A 227 9.23 -10.75 -8.82
C LYS A 227 10.02 -9.83 -7.89
N ARG A 228 11.31 -10.16 -7.75
CA ARG A 228 12.32 -9.27 -7.18
C ARG A 228 12.78 -8.29 -8.25
N HIS A 229 12.79 -7.02 -7.90
CA HIS A 229 13.38 -5.91 -8.65
C HIS A 229 14.50 -5.30 -7.83
N GLU A 230 15.30 -4.45 -8.46
CA GLU A 230 16.42 -3.82 -7.77
C GLU A 230 16.66 -2.41 -8.29
N PHE A 231 16.83 -1.47 -7.36
CA PHE A 231 17.24 -0.10 -7.64
C PHE A 231 18.51 0.18 -6.86
N ASN A 232 19.64 0.41 -7.55
CA ASN A 232 20.94 0.67 -6.92
C ASN A 232 21.34 -0.40 -5.88
N ASN A 233 21.20 -1.68 -6.21
CA ASN A 233 21.45 -2.81 -5.31
C ASN A 233 20.51 -2.89 -4.09
N VAL A 234 19.41 -2.13 -4.08
CA VAL A 234 18.37 -2.15 -3.05
C VAL A 234 17.16 -2.90 -3.58
N PRO A 235 16.79 -4.03 -2.97
CA PRO A 235 15.78 -4.90 -3.56
C PRO A 235 14.36 -4.45 -3.22
N VAL A 236 13.47 -4.67 -4.19
CA VAL A 236 12.06 -4.33 -4.13
C VAL A 236 11.23 -5.53 -4.59
N TRP A 237 10.15 -5.84 -3.89
CA TRP A 237 9.16 -6.84 -4.32
C TRP A 237 7.81 -6.19 -4.51
N LEU A 238 7.14 -6.55 -5.60
CA LEU A 238 5.74 -6.23 -5.83
C LEU A 238 4.94 -7.52 -5.69
N LEU A 239 3.94 -7.56 -4.81
CA LEU A 239 3.13 -8.75 -4.54
C LEU A 239 1.64 -8.43 -4.66
N SER A 240 0.89 -9.42 -5.15
CA SER A 240 -0.58 -9.46 -5.05
C SER A 240 -0.97 -10.74 -4.34
N ARG A 241 -1.68 -10.64 -3.22
CA ARG A 241 -2.17 -11.79 -2.46
C ARG A 241 -3.59 -11.53 -2.00
N SER A 242 -4.31 -12.59 -1.67
CA SER A 242 -5.59 -12.48 -0.99
C SER A 242 -5.59 -13.22 0.34
N ARG A 243 -6.54 -12.89 1.21
CA ARG A 243 -6.91 -13.73 2.34
C ARG A 243 -8.41 -13.64 2.65
N PRO A 244 -9.02 -14.72 3.14
CA PRO A 244 -10.37 -14.65 3.68
C PRO A 244 -10.48 -13.68 4.85
N VAL A 245 -11.63 -13.03 4.99
CA VAL A 245 -11.94 -12.20 6.15
C VAL A 245 -12.09 -13.03 7.42
N ILE A 246 -11.70 -12.46 8.56
CA ILE A 246 -11.88 -13.12 9.88
C ILE A 246 -13.37 -13.19 10.24
N GLY A 247 -14.12 -12.15 9.89
CA GLY A 247 -15.56 -12.09 10.08
C GLY A 247 -16.20 -11.14 9.08
N VAL A 248 -17.41 -11.48 8.64
CA VAL A 248 -18.20 -10.66 7.73
C VAL A 248 -18.65 -9.35 8.38
N SER A 249 -18.85 -8.32 7.57
CA SER A 249 -19.42 -7.05 8.03
C SER A 249 -20.90 -7.22 8.35
N PRO A 250 -21.44 -6.47 9.33
CA PRO A 250 -22.88 -6.42 9.53
C PRO A 250 -23.56 -5.80 8.30
N PRO A 251 -24.78 -6.23 7.95
CA PRO A 251 -25.51 -5.68 6.83
C PRO A 251 -25.76 -4.17 7.04
N PRO A 252 -25.95 -3.40 5.95
CA PRO A 252 -26.28 -1.99 6.06
C PRO A 252 -27.53 -1.79 6.91
N ARG A 253 -27.51 -0.79 7.80
CA ARG A 253 -28.69 -0.46 8.60
C ARG A 253 -29.84 -0.09 7.67
N PRO A 254 -31.07 -0.61 7.88
CA PRO A 254 -32.22 -0.20 7.08
C PRO A 254 -32.38 1.31 7.16
N LYS A 255 -32.55 1.97 6.01
CA LYS A 255 -32.91 3.39 5.97
C LYS A 255 -34.20 3.54 6.75
N LYS A 256 -34.22 4.37 7.79
CA LYS A 256 -35.47 4.77 8.43
C LYS A 256 -36.33 5.42 7.36
N SER A 257 -37.47 4.82 7.03
CA SER A 257 -38.50 5.48 6.24
C SER A 257 -38.90 6.76 6.99
N LEU A 258 -38.67 7.90 6.35
CA LEU A 258 -39.26 9.18 6.77
C LEU A 258 -40.74 9.19 6.42
#